data_AF-A0A517T902-F1
#
_entry.id   AF-A0A517T902-F1
#
_cell.length_a   1.000
_cell.length_b   1.000
_cell.length_c   1.000
_cell.angle_alpha   90.00
_cell.angle_beta   90.00
_cell.angle_gamma   90.00
#
_symmetry.space_group_name_H-M   'P 1'
#
loop_
_entity.id
_entity.type
_entity.pdbx_description
1 polymer ?
#
loop_
_entity_poly.entity_id
_entity_poly.type
_entity_poly.pdbx_seq_one_letter_code
_entity_poly.pdbx_strand_id
1 'polypeptide(L)' 'MIETDVDVRQHFSNPVWVRCHRLLTQAPTPLRGRRQRLVESVKHDIEVNPQNVIDDQRLRALDTLFRQIFG' A
#
# COMPACT_ATOMS: atom_id res chain seq x y z
N MET A 1 -6.70 12.23 25.77
CA MET A 1 -5.95 12.05 24.51
C MET A 1 -5.44 10.62 24.45
N ILE A 2 -6.29 9.70 24.00
CA ILE A 2 -5.88 8.32 23.68
C ILE A 2 -6.63 7.97 22.38
N GLU A 3 -6.27 8.65 21.29
CA GLU A 3 -6.72 8.37 19.93
C GLU A 3 -5.44 8.23 19.11
N THR A 4 -4.74 7.10 19.22
CA THR A 4 -3.55 6.85 18.39
C THR A 4 -3.18 5.39 18.25
N ASP A 5 -3.59 4.51 19.18
CA ASP A 5 -3.19 3.10 19.15
C ASP A 5 -4.14 2.21 18.30
N VAL A 6 -5.40 2.61 18.13
CA VAL A 6 -6.40 1.80 17.42
C VAL A 6 -6.30 1.95 15.90
N ASP A 7 -6.12 3.18 15.40
CA ASP A 7 -5.96 3.44 13.96
C ASP A 7 -4.68 2.82 13.39
N VAL A 8 -3.57 2.92 14.13
CA VAL A 8 -2.28 2.38 13.69
C VAL A 8 -2.34 0.86 13.55
N ARG A 9 -3.03 0.14 14.46
CA ARG A 9 -3.18 -1.32 14.39
C ARG A 9 -4.10 -1.79 13.26
N GLN A 10 -5.08 -0.98 12.84
CA GLN A 10 -5.99 -1.35 11.74
C GLN A 10 -5.29 -1.38 10.38
N HIS A 11 -4.25 -0.58 10.15
CA HIS A 11 -3.54 -0.60 8.87
C HIS A 11 -2.61 -1.82 8.71
N PHE A 12 -2.00 -2.29 9.80
CA PHE A 12 -1.13 -3.47 9.77
C PHE A 12 -1.86 -4.77 9.46
N SER A 13 -3.18 -4.85 9.70
CA SER A 13 -3.99 -6.01 9.32
C SER A 13 -4.41 -6.00 7.85
N ASN A 14 -4.27 -4.88 7.14
CA ASN A 14 -4.60 -4.81 5.73
C ASN A 14 -3.44 -5.34 4.86
N PRO A 15 -3.60 -6.49 4.17
CA PRO A 15 -2.52 -7.09 3.39
C PRO A 15 -2.08 -6.22 2.21
N VAL A 16 -2.96 -5.39 1.66
CA VAL A 16 -2.65 -4.46 0.56
C VAL A 16 -1.75 -3.34 1.06
N TRP A 17 -2.04 -2.79 2.25
CA TRP A 17 -1.20 -1.78 2.88
C TRP A 17 0.21 -2.33 3.14
N VAL A 18 0.32 -3.54 3.69
CA VAL A 18 1.61 -4.19 3.94
C VAL A 18 2.42 -4.34 2.64
N ARG A 19 1.77 -4.77 1.54
CA ARG A 19 2.44 -4.86 0.23
C ARG A 19 2.93 -3.50 -0.25
N CYS A 20 2.12 -2.45 -0.11
CA CYS A 20 2.52 -1.10 -0.49
C CYS A 20 3.70 -0.60 0.33
N HIS A 21 3.65 -0.79 1.65
CA HIS A 21 4.73 -0.42 2.56
C HIS A 21 6.04 -1.12 2.19
N ARG A 22 6.00 -2.44 1.93
CA ARG A 22 7.17 -3.21 1.51
C ARG A 22 7.71 -2.74 0.16
N LEU A 23 6.85 -2.45 -0.81
CA LEU A 23 7.25 -1.91 -2.11
C LEU A 23 7.99 -0.56 -2.01
N LEU A 24 7.62 0.29 -1.04
CA LEU A 24 8.26 1.59 -0.85
C LEU A 24 9.55 1.50 -0.03
N THR A 25 9.65 0.56 0.92
CA THR A 25 10.73 0.54 1.91
C THR A 25 11.74 -0.59 1.71
N GLN A 26 11.34 -1.70 1.08
CA GLN A 26 12.13 -2.93 0.99
C GLN A 26 12.42 -3.34 -0.46
N ALA A 27 11.93 -2.59 -1.47
CA ALA A 27 12.24 -2.91 -2.86
C ALA A 27 13.76 -2.75 -3.10
N PRO A 28 14.43 -3.73 -3.76
CA PRO A 28 15.86 -3.68 -4.05
C PRO A 28 16.25 -2.49 -4.92
N THR A 29 15.33 -2.01 -5.75
CA THR A 29 15.45 -0.73 -6.46
C THR A 29 14.29 0.18 -6.10
N PRO A 30 14.53 1.47 -5.82
CA PRO A 30 13.46 2.42 -5.53
C PRO A 30 12.45 2.50 -6.67
N LEU A 31 11.16 2.44 -6.33
CA LEU A 31 10.11 2.74 -7.29
C LEU A 31 10.22 4.20 -7.73
N ARG A 32 9.95 4.46 -9.02
CA ARG A 32 9.94 5.81 -9.57
C ARG A 32 8.74 6.04 -10.48
N GLY A 33 8.39 7.30 -10.68
CA GLY A 33 7.40 7.72 -11.65
C GLY A 33 6.02 7.12 -11.38
N ARG A 34 5.43 6.49 -12.40
CA ARG A 34 4.07 5.95 -12.33
C ARG A 34 3.90 4.82 -11.32
N ARG A 35 4.93 3.98 -11.13
CA ARG A 35 4.89 2.86 -10.18
C ARG A 35 4.86 3.35 -8.73
N GLN A 36 5.72 4.31 -8.40
CA GLN A 36 5.75 4.92 -7.08
C GLN A 36 4.41 5.60 -6.76
N ARG A 37 3.91 6.44 -7.68
CA ARG A 37 2.62 7.13 -7.51
C ARG A 37 1.45 6.17 -7.30
N LEU A 38 1.42 5.04 -8.01
CA LEU A 38 0.40 4.01 -7.80
C LEU A 38 0.45 3.48 -6.36
N VAL A 39 1.63 3.08 -5.88
CA VAL A 39 1.80 2.48 -4.56
C VAL A 39 1.51 3.49 -3.45
N GLU A 40 1.99 4.71 -3.57
CA GLU A 40 1.72 5.79 -2.62
C GLU A 40 0.24 6.14 -2.58
N SER A 41 -0.42 6.25 -3.73
CA SER A 41 -1.85 6.54 -3.80
C SER A 41 -2.70 5.43 -3.18
N VAL A 42 -2.38 4.15 -3.43
CA VAL A 42 -3.10 3.02 -2.82
C VAL A 42 -2.88 2.99 -1.31
N LYS A 43 -1.64 3.20 -0.85
CA LYS A 43 -1.33 3.28 0.59
C LYS A 43 -2.09 4.43 1.26
N HIS A 44 -2.10 5.60 0.63
CA HIS A 44 -2.79 6.78 1.14
C HIS A 44 -4.30 6.57 1.22
N ASP A 45 -4.92 5.94 0.21
CA ASP A 45 -6.36 5.65 0.24
C ASP A 45 -6.72 4.75 1.42
N ILE A 46 -5.89 3.75 1.74
CA ILE A 46 -6.09 2.87 2.90
C ILE A 46 -5.90 3.63 4.23
N GLU A 47 -4.93 4.55 4.27
CA GLU A 47 -4.61 5.31 5.49
C GLU A 47 -5.66 6.37 5.80
N VAL A 48 -6.14 7.08 4.78
CA VAL A 48 -7.07 8.20 4.95
C VAL A 48 -8.53 7.75 4.89
N ASN A 49 -8.85 6.78 4.04
CA ASN A 49 -10.22 6.31 3.83
C ASN A 49 -10.28 4.77 3.81
N PRO A 50 -10.03 4.08 4.93
CA PRO A 50 -9.98 2.61 4.98
C PRO A 50 -11.30 1.92 4.58
N GLN A 51 -12.42 2.64 4.57
CA GLN A 51 -13.72 2.13 4.10
C GLN A 51 -13.90 2.20 2.58
N ASN A 52 -13.07 2.98 1.88
CA ASN A 52 -13.16 3.09 0.43
C ASN A 52 -12.62 1.83 -0.23
N VAL A 53 -13.42 1.27 -1.14
CA VAL A 53 -13.01 0.15 -1.96
C VAL A 53 -11.94 0.61 -2.94
N ILE A 54 -10.77 -0.01 -2.88
CA ILE A 54 -9.72 0.22 -3.86
C ILE A 54 -10.13 -0.48 -5.16
N ASP A 55 -10.08 0.27 -6.26
CA ASP A 55 -10.40 -0.24 -7.58
C ASP A 55 -9.57 -1.49 -7.95
N ASP A 56 -10.25 -2.47 -8.55
CA ASP A 56 -9.71 -3.76 -8.95
C ASP A 56 -8.50 -3.66 -9.89
N GLN A 57 -8.48 -2.66 -10.78
CA GLN A 57 -7.38 -2.46 -11.71
C GLN A 57 -6.12 -2.05 -10.94
N ARG A 58 -6.28 -1.18 -9.94
CA ARG A 58 -5.17 -0.73 -9.08
C ARG A 58 -4.65 -1.87 -8.22
N LEU A 59 -5.52 -2.71 -7.66
CA LEU A 59 -5.12 -3.90 -6.90
C LEU A 59 -4.33 -4.88 -7.77
N ARG A 60 -4.80 -5.18 -8.98
CA ARG A 60 -4.07 -6.07 -9.91
C ARG A 60 -2.72 -5.49 -10.33
N ALA A 61 -2.65 -4.19 -10.59
CA ALA A 61 -1.39 -3.52 -10.92
C ALA A 61 -0.40 -3.56 -9.75
N LEU A 62 -0.88 -3.37 -8.52
CA LEU A 62 -0.07 -3.50 -7.31
C LEU A 62 0.47 -4.93 -7.15
N ASP A 63 -0.39 -5.95 -7.30
CA ASP A 63 0.01 -7.35 -7.16
C ASP A 63 1.00 -7.78 -8.24
N THR A 64 0.81 -7.31 -9.47
CA THR A 64 1.77 -7.54 -10.55
C THR A 64 3.12 -6.93 -10.22
N LEU A 65 3.14 -5.68 -9.75
CA LEU A 65 4.37 -4.99 -9.36
C LEU A 65 5.06 -5.67 -8.17
N PHE A 66 4.28 -6.11 -7.17
CA PHE A 66 4.80 -6.81 -6.00
C PHE A 66 5.49 -8.12 -6.41
N ARG A 67 4.84 -8.93 -7.26
CA ARG A 67 5.41 -10.17 -7.78
C ARG A 67 6.65 -9.94 -8.63
N GLN A 68 6.71 -8.86 -9.41
CA GLN A 68 7.89 -8.54 -10.22
C GLN A 68 9.13 -8.18 -9.40
N ILE A 69 8.94 -7.72 -8.16
CA ILE A 69 10.01 -7.20 -7.31
C ILE A 69 10.42 -8.21 -6.23
N PHE A 70 9.45 -8.94 -5.66
CA PHE A 70 9.65 -9.84 -4.53
C PHE A 70 9.32 -11.30 -4.82
N GLY A 71 8.75 -11.61 -5.98
CA GLY A 71 8.58 -12.97 -6.48
C GLY A 71 9.81 -13.39 -7.29
#